data_AF-A0A016U657-F1
#
_entry.id   AF-A0A016U657-F1
#
_cell.length_a   1.000
_cell.length_b   1.000
_cell.length_c   1.000
_cell.angle_alpha   90.00
_cell.angle_beta   90.00
_cell.angle_gamma   90.00
#
_symmetry.space_group_name_H-M   'P 1'
#
loop_
_entity.id
_entity.type
_entity.pdbx_description
1 polymer ?
#
loop_
_entity_poly.entity_id
_entity_poly.type
_entity_poly.pdbx_seq_one_letter_code
_entity_poly.pdbx_strand_id
1 'polypeptide(L)'
;MTVSVCCPILSTTSLPKRNPTNPTVFHQCSILRRMSSTCPVDGIVFCDAAQETNPTTMQVEFFNAAGAVVRTVTGAPPSLVVNVYCVNGAWHVRTSPTATTTVPISTVSCAQTGSTGADRALIPGTAVN
;
A
#
# COMPACT_ATOMS: atom_id res chain seq x y z
N MET A 1 14.09 -4.97 -27.90
CA MET A 1 12.92 -5.56 -27.20
C MET A 1 13.25 -5.53 -25.72
N THR A 2 12.66 -4.62 -24.93
CA THR A 2 12.89 -4.56 -23.49
C THR A 2 11.95 -5.55 -22.81
N VAL A 3 12.50 -6.59 -22.18
CA VAL A 3 11.70 -7.51 -21.36
C VAL A 3 11.27 -6.74 -20.12
N SER A 4 9.97 -6.43 -19.99
CA SER A 4 9.44 -5.87 -18.75
C SER A 4 9.58 -6.91 -17.65
N VAL A 5 10.42 -6.63 -16.66
CA VAL A 5 10.59 -7.48 -15.49
C VAL A 5 9.37 -7.33 -14.60
N CYS A 6 8.61 -8.41 -14.42
CA CYS A 6 7.45 -8.45 -13.53
C CYS A 6 7.89 -8.28 -12.06
N CYS A 7 7.03 -7.67 -11.24
CA CYS A 7 7.21 -7.68 -9.80
C CYS A 7 6.61 -8.93 -9.18
N PRO A 8 6.99 -9.30 -7.94
CA PRO A 8 6.25 -10.28 -7.17
C PRO A 8 4.78 -9.86 -7.03
N ILE A 9 3.85 -10.80 -7.20
CA ILE A 9 2.41 -10.60 -6.92
C ILE A 9 2.24 -9.88 -5.59
N LEU A 10 1.43 -8.82 -5.51
CA LEU A 10 1.19 -8.14 -4.24
C LEU A 10 0.45 -9.05 -3.24
N SER A 11 1.00 -9.19 -2.04
CA SER A 11 0.48 -10.06 -0.98
C SER A 11 0.98 -9.60 0.39
N THR A 12 0.74 -10.37 1.45
CA THR A 12 1.33 -10.09 2.77
C THR A 12 2.83 -10.37 2.84
N THR A 13 3.37 -11.16 1.92
CA THR A 13 4.81 -11.48 1.87
C THR A 13 5.59 -10.51 0.98
N SER A 14 4.92 -9.96 -0.04
CA SER A 14 5.43 -9.00 -1.01
C SER A 14 4.83 -7.63 -0.72
N LEU A 15 5.64 -6.76 -0.12
CA LEU A 15 5.23 -5.60 0.68
C LEU A 15 4.51 -5.95 1.99
N PRO A 16 5.24 -6.56 2.95
CA PRO A 16 4.71 -6.84 4.28
C PRO A 16 4.13 -5.60 4.97
N LYS A 17 3.05 -5.83 5.72
CA LYS A 17 2.45 -4.79 6.56
C LYS A 17 3.33 -4.54 7.78
N ARG A 18 3.52 -3.29 8.18
CA ARG A 18 4.17 -2.89 9.44
C ARG A 18 3.41 -1.77 10.15
N ASN A 19 3.77 -1.51 11.41
CA ASN A 19 3.17 -0.45 12.22
C ASN A 19 3.44 0.94 11.63
N PRO A 20 2.52 1.91 11.80
CA PRO A 20 2.75 3.29 11.41
C PRO A 20 3.86 3.92 12.23
N THR A 21 4.49 4.95 11.69
CA THR A 21 5.58 5.68 12.34
C THR A 21 5.12 6.41 13.60
N ASN A 22 3.86 6.84 13.63
CA ASN A 22 3.25 7.50 14.79
C ASN A 22 2.04 6.69 15.32
N PRO A 23 2.28 5.66 16.15
CA PRO A 23 1.23 4.77 16.64
C PRO A 23 0.29 5.41 17.67
N THR A 24 0.62 6.59 18.21
CA THR A 24 -0.25 7.27 19.19
C THR A 24 -1.37 8.06 18.52
N VAL A 25 -1.16 8.49 17.26
CA VAL A 25 -2.17 9.20 16.46
C VAL A 25 -2.85 8.24 15.48
N PHE A 26 -2.05 7.45 14.78
CA PHE A 26 -2.52 6.52 13.76
C PHE A 26 -2.43 5.09 14.29
N HIS A 27 -3.58 4.43 14.36
CA HIS A 27 -3.69 3.06 14.81
C HIS A 27 -3.68 2.13 13.59
N GLN A 28 -2.91 1.04 13.67
CA GLN A 28 -2.68 0.10 12.57
C GLN A 28 -3.90 -0.81 12.33
N CYS A 29 -5.03 -0.18 12.06
CA CYS A 29 -6.36 -0.72 12.29
C CYS A 29 -7.24 -0.57 11.06
N SER A 30 -6.64 -0.20 9.96
CA SER A 30 -7.29 -0.16 8.67
C SER A 30 -7.03 -1.48 7.95
N ILE A 31 -7.99 -1.87 7.12
CA ILE A 31 -7.91 -3.07 6.31
C ILE A 31 -7.00 -2.77 5.12
N LEU A 32 -5.83 -3.40 5.14
CA LEU A 32 -4.93 -3.37 4.01
C LEU A 32 -5.37 -4.42 2.99
N ARG A 33 -5.56 -4.00 1.73
CA ARG A 33 -5.71 -4.91 0.59
C ARG A 33 -4.71 -4.52 -0.47
N ARG A 34 -4.28 -5.49 -1.26
CA ARG A 34 -3.34 -5.27 -2.34
C ARG A 34 -3.82 -6.04 -3.55
N MET A 35 -3.71 -5.46 -4.74
CA MET A 35 -4.13 -6.11 -5.97
C MET A 35 -3.11 -5.86 -7.07
N SER A 36 -2.75 -6.93 -7.78
CA SER A 36 -1.86 -6.90 -8.95
C SER A 36 -2.24 -8.05 -9.88
N SER A 37 -1.76 -8.06 -11.13
CA SER A 37 -1.96 -9.19 -12.07
C SER A 37 -0.86 -10.26 -11.91
N THR A 38 -0.88 -11.34 -12.73
CA THR A 38 0.07 -12.47 -12.69
C THR A 38 1.53 -12.09 -13.01
N CYS A 39 1.73 -11.13 -13.91
CA CYS A 39 3.03 -10.50 -14.19
C CYS A 39 2.83 -8.99 -14.02
N PRO A 40 2.84 -8.50 -12.77
CA PRO A 40 2.39 -7.15 -12.51
C PRO A 40 3.46 -6.15 -12.88
N VAL A 41 3.07 -5.21 -13.74
CA VAL A 41 3.81 -3.97 -14.04
C VAL A 41 3.25 -2.78 -13.23
N ASP A 42 2.06 -2.95 -12.67
CA ASP A 42 1.34 -2.02 -11.82
C ASP A 42 0.58 -2.80 -10.73
N GLY A 43 0.19 -2.08 -9.69
CA GLY A 43 -0.62 -2.60 -8.60
C GLY A 43 -1.27 -1.50 -7.78
N ILE A 44 -2.20 -1.90 -6.92
CA ILE A 44 -2.96 -0.97 -6.10
C ILE A 44 -2.93 -1.43 -4.65
N VAL A 45 -2.65 -0.49 -3.75
CA VAL A 45 -2.74 -0.64 -2.30
C VAL A 45 -4.00 0.08 -1.83
N PHE A 46 -4.88 -0.66 -1.15
CA PHE A 46 -6.08 -0.13 -0.51
C PHE A 46 -5.85 -0.12 0.99
N CYS A 47 -6.30 0.96 1.61
CA CYS A 47 -6.44 1.05 3.04
C CYS A 47 -7.88 1.42 3.31
N ASP A 48 -8.68 0.49 3.84
CA ASP A 48 -10.08 0.73 4.19
C ASP A 48 -10.25 0.91 5.70
N ALA A 49 -11.19 1.76 6.08
CA ALA A 49 -11.51 1.99 7.47
C ALA A 49 -11.94 0.66 8.12
N ALA A 50 -11.52 0.42 9.36
CA ALA A 50 -12.10 -0.69 10.11
C ALA A 50 -13.60 -0.48 10.30
N GLN A 51 -14.34 -1.60 10.26
CA GLN A 51 -15.77 -1.58 10.51
C GLN A 51 -16.05 -1.01 11.91
N GLU A 52 -17.09 -0.17 12.00
CA GLU A 52 -17.57 0.40 13.27
C GLU A 52 -16.57 1.31 14.01
N THR A 53 -15.55 1.83 13.31
CA THR A 53 -14.49 2.66 13.95
C THR A 53 -14.61 4.16 13.69
N ASN A 54 -15.46 4.58 12.75
CA ASN A 54 -15.72 5.99 12.40
C ASN A 54 -14.47 6.91 12.38
N PRO A 55 -13.38 6.53 11.69
CA PRO A 55 -12.16 7.33 11.68
C PRO A 55 -12.39 8.64 10.94
N THR A 56 -11.66 9.71 11.30
CA THR A 56 -11.71 10.99 10.59
C THR A 56 -10.64 11.11 9.52
N THR A 57 -9.56 10.33 9.63
CA THR A 57 -8.43 10.37 8.71
C THR A 57 -7.81 8.99 8.58
N MET A 58 -7.41 8.66 7.36
CA MET A 58 -6.69 7.45 7.00
C MET A 58 -5.28 7.81 6.52
N GLN A 59 -4.35 6.88 6.71
CA GLN A 59 -2.95 7.06 6.33
C GLN A 59 -2.38 5.77 5.74
N VAL A 60 -1.66 5.92 4.63
CA VAL A 60 -0.74 4.91 4.10
C VAL A 60 0.67 5.46 4.17
N GLU A 61 1.57 4.70 4.77
CA GLU A 61 3.01 4.98 4.73
C GLU A 61 3.72 3.88 3.95
N PHE A 62 4.62 4.27 3.06
CA PHE A 62 5.51 3.37 2.36
C PHE A 62 6.91 3.52 2.89
N PHE A 63 7.57 2.40 3.13
CA PHE A 63 8.91 2.35 3.69
C PHE A 63 9.88 1.70 2.71
N ASN A 64 11.11 2.19 2.67
CA ASN A 64 12.19 1.53 1.94
C ASN A 64 12.78 0.36 2.77
N ALA A 65 13.79 -0.31 2.20
CA ALA A 65 14.47 -1.44 2.83
C ALA A 65 15.21 -1.07 4.14
N ALA A 66 15.62 0.20 4.29
CA ALA A 66 16.22 0.72 5.52
C ALA A 66 15.17 1.00 6.62
N GLY A 67 13.88 0.82 6.33
CA GLY A 67 12.80 1.06 7.26
C GLY A 67 12.38 2.52 7.40
N ALA A 68 12.92 3.42 6.55
CA ALA A 68 12.55 4.84 6.53
C ALA A 68 11.30 5.07 5.65
N VAL A 69 10.44 6.00 6.06
CA VAL A 69 9.27 6.42 5.27
C VAL A 69 9.74 7.16 4.02
N VAL A 70 9.34 6.69 2.85
CA VAL A 70 9.62 7.33 1.55
C VAL A 70 8.40 8.01 0.95
N ARG A 71 7.20 7.67 1.42
CA ARG A 71 5.97 8.34 1.05
C ARG A 71 4.91 8.18 2.12
N THR A 72 4.24 9.28 2.45
CA THR A 72 3.02 9.28 3.24
C THR A 72 1.87 9.78 2.36
N VAL A 73 0.72 9.14 2.48
CA VAL A 73 -0.54 9.56 1.86
C VAL A 73 -1.60 9.58 2.95
N THR A 74 -2.35 10.67 3.04
CA THR A 74 -3.49 10.80 3.95
C THR A 74 -4.77 11.07 3.15
N GLY A 75 -5.89 10.63 3.67
CA GLY A 75 -7.21 10.85 3.06
C GLY A 75 -8.34 10.67 4.06
N ALA A 76 -9.57 10.95 3.60
CA ALA A 76 -10.78 10.71 4.38
C ALA A 76 -11.24 9.25 4.26
N PRO A 77 -11.98 8.71 5.25
CA PRO A 77 -12.70 7.44 5.11
C PRO A 77 -13.72 7.45 3.95
N PRO A 78 -14.21 6.28 3.50
CA PRO A 78 -13.98 4.94 4.05
C PRO A 78 -12.77 4.21 3.46
N SER A 79 -12.16 4.74 2.40
CA SER A 79 -11.07 4.07 1.70
C SER A 79 -10.05 5.07 1.16
N LEU A 80 -8.78 4.75 1.37
CA LEU A 80 -7.63 5.42 0.77
C LEU A 80 -6.94 4.46 -0.21
N VAL A 81 -6.78 4.88 -1.46
CA VAL A 81 -6.27 4.05 -2.55
C VAL A 81 -4.99 4.65 -3.11
N VAL A 82 -3.94 3.85 -3.24
CA VAL A 82 -2.64 4.29 -3.75
C VAL A 82 -2.13 3.33 -4.82
N ASN A 83 -1.78 3.87 -5.98
CA ASN A 83 -1.12 3.12 -7.04
C ASN A 83 0.36 2.90 -6.72
N VAL A 84 0.84 1.68 -6.96
CA VAL A 84 2.24 1.29 -6.93
C VAL A 84 2.63 0.74 -8.30
N TYR A 85 3.91 0.86 -8.62
CA TYR A 85 4.43 0.59 -9.95
C TYR A 85 5.57 -0.40 -9.85
N CYS A 86 5.65 -1.31 -10.81
CA CYS A 86 6.80 -2.18 -10.90
C CYS A 86 7.91 -1.50 -11.68
N VAL A 87 9.10 -1.46 -11.10
CA VAL A 87 10.31 -0.98 -11.77
C VAL A 87 11.41 -2.02 -11.55
N ASN A 88 11.86 -2.67 -12.62
CA ASN A 88 12.92 -3.68 -12.59
C ASN A 88 12.69 -4.79 -11.52
N GLY A 89 11.46 -5.27 -11.38
CA GLY A 89 11.10 -6.32 -10.42
C GLY A 89 10.95 -5.87 -8.97
N ALA A 90 11.12 -4.57 -8.68
CA ALA A 90 10.87 -3.99 -7.37
C ALA A 90 9.60 -3.12 -7.40
N TRP A 91 8.85 -3.14 -6.29
CA TRP A 91 7.71 -2.26 -6.12
C TRP A 91 8.17 -0.84 -5.81
N HIS A 92 7.54 0.12 -6.44
CA HIS A 92 7.82 1.55 -6.29
C HIS A 92 6.53 2.34 -6.06
N VAL A 93 6.65 3.48 -5.40
CA VAL A 93 5.57 4.48 -5.28
C VAL A 93 6.04 5.83 -5.82
N ARG A 94 5.13 6.65 -6.33
CA ARG A 94 5.47 8.05 -6.69
C ARG A 94 5.85 8.84 -5.45
N THR A 95 6.79 9.78 -5.60
CA THR A 95 7.23 10.67 -4.52
C THR A 95 6.16 11.69 -4.12
N SER A 96 5.27 12.08 -5.03
CA SER A 96 4.09 12.93 -4.78
C SER A 96 2.89 12.49 -5.65
N PRO A 97 1.66 13.03 -5.47
CA PRO A 97 0.50 12.64 -6.28
C PRO A 97 0.69 12.95 -7.78
N THR A 98 1.39 14.03 -8.10
CA THR A 98 1.61 14.53 -9.48
C THR A 98 2.99 14.21 -10.03
N ALA A 99 3.88 13.62 -9.23
CA ALA A 99 5.22 13.25 -9.65
C ALA A 99 5.21 12.12 -10.69
N THR A 100 6.18 12.17 -11.61
CA THR A 100 6.54 11.05 -12.49
C THR A 100 7.68 10.22 -11.91
N THR A 101 8.43 10.77 -10.94
CA THR A 101 9.51 10.07 -10.25
C THR A 101 8.95 9.09 -9.21
N THR A 102 9.52 7.88 -9.19
CA THR A 102 9.15 6.83 -8.26
C THR A 102 10.34 6.42 -7.40
N VAL A 103 10.05 5.87 -6.22
CA VAL A 103 11.04 5.42 -5.24
C VAL A 103 10.72 3.99 -4.79
N PRO A 104 11.73 3.15 -4.53
CA PRO A 104 11.53 1.76 -4.15
C PRO A 104 10.88 1.65 -2.78
N ILE A 105 10.02 0.63 -2.62
CA ILE A 105 9.30 0.33 -1.39
C ILE A 105 9.49 -1.14 -1.02
N SER A 106 9.52 -1.42 0.28
CA SER A 106 9.77 -2.75 0.84
C SER A 106 8.71 -3.18 1.83
N THR A 107 8.13 -2.25 2.59
CA THR A 107 7.01 -2.51 3.49
C THR A 107 6.01 -1.36 3.44
N VAL A 108 4.81 -1.60 3.94
CA VAL A 108 3.70 -0.64 3.92
C VAL A 108 2.99 -0.62 5.28
N SER A 109 2.56 0.56 5.71
CA SER A 109 1.62 0.73 6.82
C SER A 109 0.31 1.24 6.26
N CYS A 110 -0.78 0.77 6.85
CA CYS A 110 -2.14 1.22 6.59
C CYS A 110 -2.80 1.41 7.96
N ALA A 111 -3.22 2.65 8.22
CA ALA A 111 -3.62 3.10 9.53
C ALA A 111 -4.71 4.18 9.44
N GLN A 112 -5.37 4.44 10.56
CA GLN A 112 -6.43 5.44 10.68
C GLN A 112 -6.38 6.12 12.04
N THR A 113 -7.06 7.27 12.16
CA THR A 113 -7.34 7.90 13.45
C THR A 113 -8.48 7.15 14.14
N GLY A 114 -8.25 6.68 15.37
CA GLY A 114 -9.25 5.97 16.16
C GLY A 114 -9.42 4.47 15.87
N SER A 115 -9.42 3.68 16.95
CA SER A 115 -9.77 2.26 17.03
C SER A 115 -8.92 1.24 16.24
N THR A 116 -9.26 -0.05 16.47
CA THR A 116 -8.83 -1.42 16.07
C THR A 116 -9.19 -2.00 14.68
N GLY A 117 -8.35 -2.73 13.94
CA GLY A 117 -8.80 -3.51 12.75
C GLY A 117 -7.77 -4.47 12.13
N ALA A 118 -8.15 -5.23 11.08
CA ALA A 118 -7.41 -6.40 10.56
C ALA A 118 -6.96 -6.29 9.08
N ASP A 119 -5.85 -6.95 8.69
CA ASP A 119 -5.37 -7.04 7.29
C ASP A 119 -6.16 -8.12 6.52
N ARG A 120 -6.68 -7.80 5.33
CA ARG A 120 -7.36 -8.78 4.46
C ARG A 120 -6.49 -8.98 3.22
N ALA A 121 -5.65 -10.00 3.27
CA ALA A 121 -4.84 -10.45 2.14
C ALA A 121 -5.75 -10.95 1.00
N LEU A 122 -6.19 -10.07 0.11
CA LEU A 122 -6.87 -10.48 -1.12
C LEU A 122 -5.83 -10.74 -2.23
N ILE A 123 -6.05 -11.83 -2.97
CA ILE A 123 -5.23 -12.39 -4.06
C ILE A 123 -5.69 -11.76 -5.41
N PRO A 124 -4.82 -11.63 -6.43
CA PRO A 124 -5.15 -11.11 -7.76
C PRO A 124 -6.53 -11.50 -8.31
N GLY A 125 -7.29 -10.49 -8.72
CA GLY A 125 -8.33 -10.70 -9.73
C GLY A 125 -7.66 -11.04 -11.06
N THR A 126 -7.97 -12.19 -11.64
CA THR A 126 -7.58 -12.50 -13.00
C THR A 126 -8.43 -11.65 -13.95
N ALA A 127 -7.82 -10.69 -14.65
CA ALA A 127 -8.43 -10.16 -15.86
C ALA A 127 -8.36 -11.26 -16.91
N VAL A 128 -9.46 -11.99 -17.08
CA VAL A 128 -9.67 -12.86 -18.25
C VAL A 128 -10.34 -12.01 -19.32
N ASN A 129 -9.76 -12.01 -20.52
CA ASN A 129 -10.45 -11.53 -21.71
C ASN A 129 -11.56 -12.49 -22.11
#